data_AF-A0A7S7P438-F1
#
_entry.id   AF-A0A7S7P438-F1
#
_cell.length_a   1.000
_cell.length_b   1.000
_cell.length_c   1.000
_cell.angle_alpha   90.00
_cell.angle_beta   90.00
_cell.angle_gamma   90.00
#
_symmetry.space_group_name_H-M   'P 1'
#
loop_
_entity.id
_entity.type
_entity.pdbx_description
1 polymer ?
#
loop_
_entity_poly.entity_id
_entity_poly.type
_entity_poly.pdbx_seq_one_letter_code
_entity_poly.pdbx_strand_id
1 'polypeptide(L)'
;MKKYAPYIILFLFALLLWDVATEPDFMTVNFDGEEIGGPLGALLAVVFAGGGMVIAGVVLLVVGVVLAVVFAGLGVILLGALGVAAVAVALAISPLLLPLLVPVAIIWFLVSRSRKARVVQPAA
;
A
#
# COMPACT_ATOMS: atom_id res chain seq x y z
N MET A 1 21.17 -1.00 -28.66
CA MET A 1 20.78 -1.93 -27.57
C MET A 1 19.61 -2.85 -27.94
N LYS A 2 18.52 -2.35 -28.55
CA LYS A 2 17.34 -3.17 -28.95
C LYS A 2 17.62 -4.35 -29.91
N LYS A 3 18.70 -4.25 -30.72
CA LYS A 3 19.09 -5.29 -31.69
C LYS A 3 19.71 -6.54 -31.03
N TYR A 4 20.33 -6.38 -29.86
CA TYR A 4 21.00 -7.46 -29.13
C TYR A 4 20.12 -8.08 -28.04
N ALA A 5 19.09 -7.35 -27.58
CA ALA A 5 18.12 -7.81 -26.60
C ALA A 5 17.51 -9.19 -26.91
N PRO A 6 17.04 -9.50 -28.14
CA PRO A 6 16.48 -10.83 -28.42
C PRO A 6 17.54 -11.94 -28.29
N TYR A 7 18.78 -11.70 -28.71
CA TYR A 7 19.86 -12.69 -28.59
C TYR A 7 20.24 -12.94 -27.13
N ILE A 8 20.27 -11.89 -26.31
CA ILE A 8 20.54 -12.01 -24.86
C ILE A 8 19.41 -12.78 -24.17
N ILE A 9 18.15 -12.48 -24.49
CA ILE A 9 16.99 -13.21 -23.94
C ILE A 9 17.05 -14.69 -24.33
N LEU A 10 17.38 -14.99 -25.58
CA LEU A 10 17.47 -16.37 -26.08
C LEU A 10 18.63 -17.12 -25.42
N PHE A 11 19.77 -16.46 -25.22
CA PHE A 11 20.89 -17.02 -24.47
C PHE A 11 20.54 -17.29 -23.00
N LEU A 12 19.84 -16.37 -22.34
CA LEU A 12 19.35 -16.58 -20.96
C LEU A 12 18.36 -17.74 -20.88
N PHE A 13 17.45 -17.87 -21.85
CA PHE A 13 16.56 -19.02 -21.94
C PHE A 13 17.31 -20.34 -22.15
N ALA A 14 18.36 -20.33 -22.98
CA ALA A 14 19.18 -21.50 -23.21
C ALA A 14 19.94 -21.93 -21.95
N LEU A 15 20.46 -20.96 -21.16
CA LEU A 15 21.07 -21.24 -19.86
C LEU A 15 20.06 -21.81 -18.86
N LEU A 16 18.86 -21.23 -18.76
CA LEU A 16 17.79 -21.75 -17.91
C LEU A 16 17.36 -23.17 -18.28
N LEU A 17 17.23 -23.46 -19.58
CA LEU A 17 16.90 -24.79 -20.05
C LEU A 17 18.04 -25.78 -19.82
N TRP A 18 19.29 -25.31 -19.89
CA TRP A 18 20.46 -26.12 -19.57
C TRP A 18 20.45 -26.50 -18.09
N ASP A 19 20.27 -25.54 -17.19
CA ASP A 19 20.20 -25.77 -15.74
C ASP A 19 19.07 -26.75 -15.39
N VAL A 20 17.87 -26.57 -15.94
CA VAL A 20 16.74 -27.49 -15.75
C VAL A 20 17.02 -28.91 -16.30
N ALA A 21 17.84 -29.03 -17.34
CA ALA A 21 18.18 -30.31 -17.95
C ALA A 21 19.35 -31.02 -17.23
N THR A 22 20.29 -30.28 -16.64
CA THR A 22 21.49 -30.85 -15.99
C THR A 22 21.36 -30.99 -14.47
N GLU A 23 20.54 -30.16 -13.82
CA GLU A 23 20.33 -30.16 -12.37
C GLU A 23 18.88 -30.52 -12.03
N PRO A 24 18.61 -31.75 -11.56
CA PRO A 24 17.25 -32.23 -11.28
C PRO A 24 16.57 -31.52 -10.11
N ASP A 25 17.35 -30.88 -9.22
CA ASP A 25 16.88 -30.18 -8.00
C ASP A 25 16.76 -28.65 -8.17
N PHE A 26 17.03 -28.10 -9.36
CA PHE A 26 17.09 -26.64 -9.55
C PHE A 26 15.75 -25.93 -9.26
N MET A 27 14.63 -26.55 -9.62
CA MET A 27 13.28 -26.08 -9.27
C MET A 27 12.35 -27.28 -9.07
N THR A 28 12.04 -27.56 -7.80
CA THR A 28 11.09 -28.59 -7.40
C THR A 28 9.81 -27.97 -6.86
N VAL A 29 8.68 -28.64 -7.04
CA VAL A 29 7.43 -28.29 -6.35
C VAL A 29 7.07 -29.43 -5.42
N ASN A 30 6.92 -29.09 -4.14
CA ASN A 30 6.43 -30.00 -3.13
C ASN A 30 4.89 -30.04 -3.18
N PHE A 31 4.33 -31.19 -3.53
CA PHE A 31 2.89 -31.45 -3.46
C PHE A 31 2.66 -32.62 -2.51
N ASP A 32 1.97 -32.36 -1.40
CA ASP A 32 1.60 -33.38 -0.40
C ASP A 32 2.78 -34.19 0.16
N GLY A 33 3.96 -33.57 0.27
CA GLY A 33 5.19 -34.21 0.75
C GLY A 33 5.96 -35.00 -0.31
N GLU A 34 5.46 -35.06 -1.55
CA GLU A 34 6.20 -35.58 -2.70
C GLU A 34 6.84 -34.42 -3.48
N GLU A 35 8.14 -34.54 -3.73
CA GLU A 35 8.91 -33.58 -4.53
C GLU A 35 8.79 -33.91 -6.01
N ILE A 36 8.02 -33.08 -6.73
CA ILE A 36 7.92 -33.15 -8.18
C ILE A 36 9.08 -32.33 -8.77
N GLY A 37 10.14 -33.03 -9.17
CA GLY A 37 11.33 -32.47 -9.81
C GLY A 37 11.35 -32.56 -11.33
N GLY A 38 12.49 -32.16 -11.92
CA GLY A 38 12.72 -32.20 -13.37
C GLY A 38 11.94 -31.14 -14.17
N PRO A 39 11.87 -31.27 -15.51
CA PRO A 39 11.32 -30.22 -16.39
C PRO A 39 9.87 -29.86 -16.11
N LEU A 40 9.04 -30.84 -15.73
CA LEU A 40 7.64 -30.60 -15.38
C LEU A 40 7.51 -29.92 -14.01
N GLY A 41 8.34 -30.30 -13.04
CA GLY A 41 8.45 -29.62 -11.74
C GLY A 41 8.84 -28.16 -11.91
N ALA A 42 9.83 -27.85 -12.75
CA ALA A 42 10.25 -26.48 -13.04
C ALA A 42 9.13 -25.64 -13.69
N LEU A 43 8.37 -26.20 -14.64
CA LEU A 43 7.24 -25.50 -15.24
C LEU A 43 6.14 -25.18 -14.22
N LEU A 44 5.80 -26.15 -13.37
CA LEU A 44 4.83 -25.94 -12.30
C LEU A 44 5.35 -24.90 -11.30
N ALA A 45 6.62 -24.96 -10.91
CA ALA A 45 7.25 -24.01 -10.01
C ALA A 45 7.12 -22.58 -10.54
N VAL A 46 7.41 -22.37 -11.82
CA VAL A 46 7.30 -21.04 -12.46
C VAL A 46 5.85 -20.56 -12.50
N VAL A 47 4.89 -21.44 -12.82
CA VAL A 47 3.46 -21.08 -12.87
C VAL A 47 2.93 -20.74 -11.48
N PHE A 48 3.25 -21.53 -10.46
CA PHE A 48 2.79 -21.28 -9.09
C PHE A 48 3.50 -20.10 -8.43
N ALA A 49 4.82 -19.96 -8.60
CA ALA A 49 5.57 -18.82 -8.07
C ALA A 49 5.17 -17.52 -8.78
N GLY A 50 5.15 -17.53 -10.12
CA GLY A 50 4.76 -16.37 -10.92
C GLY A 50 3.29 -16.01 -10.76
N GLY A 51 2.39 -16.99 -10.86
CA GLY A 51 0.95 -16.82 -10.68
C GLY A 51 0.61 -16.39 -9.26
N GLY A 52 1.21 -17.03 -8.26
CA GLY A 52 1.09 -16.66 -6.85
C GLY A 52 1.54 -15.23 -6.58
N MET A 53 2.64 -14.78 -7.19
CA MET A 53 3.13 -13.41 -7.06
C MET A 53 2.14 -12.37 -7.63
N VAL A 54 1.53 -12.65 -8.79
CA VAL A 54 0.52 -11.76 -9.38
C VAL A 54 -0.71 -11.67 -8.47
N ILE A 55 -1.22 -12.81 -8.00
CA ILE A 55 -2.37 -12.86 -7.09
C ILE A 55 -2.04 -12.12 -5.79
N ALA A 56 -0.87 -12.38 -5.20
CA ALA A 56 -0.42 -11.69 -4.00
C ALA A 56 -0.34 -10.18 -4.20
N GLY A 57 0.17 -9.71 -5.36
CA GLY A 57 0.22 -8.30 -5.70
C GLY A 57 -1.18 -7.65 -5.73
N VAL A 58 -2.16 -8.31 -6.34
CA VAL A 58 -3.55 -7.82 -6.36
C VAL A 58 -4.15 -7.78 -4.95
N VAL A 59 -3.94 -8.83 -4.15
CA VAL A 59 -4.42 -8.89 -2.76
C VAL A 59 -3.80 -7.76 -1.93
N LEU A 60 -2.49 -7.55 -2.03
CA LEU A 60 -1.79 -6.48 -1.33
C LEU A 60 -2.29 -5.10 -1.74
N LEU A 61 -2.64 -4.89 -3.01
CA LEU A 61 -3.24 -3.64 -3.48
C LEU A 61 -4.57 -3.41 -2.76
N VAL A 62 -5.47 -4.40 -2.79
CA VAL A 62 -6.80 -4.30 -2.15
C VAL A 62 -6.67 -4.05 -0.65
N VAL A 63 -5.84 -4.84 0.04
CA VAL A 63 -5.56 -4.66 1.47
C VAL A 63 -4.98 -3.29 1.76
N GLY A 64 -4.05 -2.82 0.92
CA GLY A 64 -3.46 -1.48 1.02
C GLY A 64 -4.50 -0.37 0.94
N VAL A 65 -5.46 -0.47 0.02
CA VAL A 65 -6.56 0.50 -0.10
C VAL A 65 -7.45 0.47 1.13
N VAL A 66 -7.82 -0.73 1.61
CA VAL A 66 -8.65 -0.87 2.82
C VAL A 66 -7.94 -0.26 4.03
N LEU A 67 -6.66 -0.57 4.23
CA LEU A 67 -5.86 0.00 5.31
C LEU A 67 -5.76 1.51 5.19
N ALA A 68 -5.54 2.07 4.00
CA ALA A 68 -5.48 3.52 3.79
C ALA A 68 -6.79 4.20 4.24
N VAL A 69 -7.94 3.61 3.91
CA VAL A 69 -9.25 4.13 4.35
C VAL A 69 -9.42 4.02 5.86
N VAL A 70 -9.05 2.88 6.45
CA VAL A 70 -9.14 2.67 7.91
C VAL A 70 -8.26 3.65 8.65
N PHE A 71 -7.00 3.82 8.23
CA PHE A 71 -6.07 4.78 8.85
C PHE A 71 -6.51 6.23 8.66
N ALA A 72 -7.08 6.59 7.50
CA ALA A 72 -7.68 7.89 7.30
C ALA A 72 -8.85 8.13 8.27
N GLY A 73 -9.72 7.13 8.47
CA GLY A 73 -10.80 7.17 9.44
C GLY A 73 -10.30 7.32 10.88
N LEU A 74 -9.33 6.51 11.28
CA LEU A 74 -8.72 6.58 12.62
C LEU A 74 -8.10 7.95 12.90
N GLY A 75 -7.43 8.56 11.91
CA GLY A 75 -6.87 9.90 12.04
C GLY A 75 -7.91 10.95 12.38
N VAL A 76 -9.06 10.93 11.69
CA VAL A 76 -10.17 11.86 11.97
C VAL A 76 -10.75 11.64 13.36
N ILE A 77 -10.94 10.38 13.77
CA ILE A 77 -11.46 10.04 15.10
C ILE A 77 -10.51 10.51 16.21
N LEU A 78 -9.21 10.26 16.06
CA LEU A 78 -8.18 10.69 17.01
C LEU A 78 -8.13 12.21 17.15
N LEU A 79 -8.13 12.93 16.03
CA LEU A 79 -8.15 14.41 16.04
C LEU A 79 -9.42 14.95 16.69
N GLY A 80 -10.58 14.35 16.39
CA GLY A 80 -11.85 14.71 17.02
C GLY A 80 -11.84 14.48 18.52
N ALA A 81 -11.41 13.29 18.96
CA ALA A 81 -11.32 12.94 20.38
C ALA A 81 -10.36 13.86 21.13
N LEU A 82 -9.21 14.17 20.55
CA LEU A 82 -8.24 15.09 21.14
C LEU A 82 -8.80 16.52 21.25
N GLY A 83 -9.54 16.97 20.23
CA GLY A 83 -10.21 18.27 20.26
C GLY A 83 -11.25 18.35 21.39
N VAL A 84 -12.08 17.32 21.55
CA VAL A 84 -13.06 17.25 22.65
C VAL A 84 -12.36 17.21 24.01
N ALA A 85 -11.30 16.41 24.15
CA ALA A 85 -10.52 16.34 25.38
C ALA A 85 -9.89 17.69 25.73
N ALA A 86 -9.34 18.42 24.76
CA ALA A 86 -8.78 19.75 24.96
C ALA A 86 -9.84 20.75 25.46
N VAL A 87 -11.05 20.71 24.89
CA VAL A 87 -12.17 21.55 25.35
C VAL A 87 -12.59 21.18 26.76
N ALA A 88 -12.69 19.89 27.08
CA ALA A 88 -13.05 19.42 28.41
C ALA A 88 -12.01 19.85 29.47
N VAL A 89 -10.72 19.76 29.15
CA VAL A 89 -9.63 20.25 30.01
C VAL A 89 -9.71 21.77 30.19
N ALA A 90 -9.94 22.53 29.11
CA ALA A 90 -10.12 23.97 29.20
C ALA A 90 -11.29 24.35 30.13
N LEU A 91 -12.40 23.61 30.03
CA LEU A 91 -13.58 23.80 30.90
C LEU A 91 -13.26 23.48 32.36
N ALA A 92 -12.48 22.42 32.62
CA ALA A 92 -12.07 22.04 33.97
C ALA A 92 -11.12 23.06 34.61
N ILE A 93 -10.27 23.71 33.81
CA ILE A 93 -9.33 24.75 34.29
C ILE A 93 -10.07 26.07 34.56
N SER A 94 -10.94 26.51 33.64
CA SER A 94 -11.72 27.73 33.82
C SER A 94 -13.00 27.72 32.97
N PRO A 95 -14.18 27.84 33.59
CA PRO A 95 -15.45 27.84 32.86
C PRO A 95 -15.63 29.06 31.95
N LEU A 96 -14.87 30.15 32.14
CA LEU A 96 -14.87 31.32 31.25
C LEU A 96 -14.09 31.11 29.94
N LEU A 97 -13.27 30.06 29.81
CA LEU A 97 -12.55 29.78 28.56
C LEU A 97 -13.48 29.36 27.43
N LEU A 98 -14.63 28.76 27.75
CA LEU A 98 -15.60 28.26 26.77
C LEU A 98 -16.24 29.39 25.94
N PRO A 99 -16.81 30.46 26.54
CA PRO A 99 -17.33 31.60 25.78
C PRO A 99 -16.26 32.36 25.00
N LEU A 100 -14.98 32.29 25.38
CA LEU A 100 -13.87 32.88 24.63
C LEU A 100 -13.41 31.98 23.45
N LEU A 101 -13.43 30.66 23.62
CA LEU A 101 -13.08 29.68 22.59
C LEU A 101 -14.06 29.68 21.41
N VAL A 102 -15.35 29.91 21.67
CA VAL A 102 -16.39 29.97 20.63
C VAL A 102 -16.08 31.00 19.52
N PRO A 103 -15.85 32.29 19.81
CA PRO A 103 -15.53 33.28 18.76
C PRO A 103 -14.20 32.98 18.05
N VAL A 104 -13.19 32.49 18.77
CA VAL A 104 -11.91 32.08 18.16
C VAL A 104 -12.11 30.91 17.18
N ALA A 105 -12.92 29.91 17.56
CA ALA A 105 -13.25 28.77 16.71
C ALA A 105 -14.03 29.20 15.47
N ILE A 106 -14.98 30.15 15.59
CA ILE A 106 -15.74 30.71 14.46
C ILE A 106 -14.81 31.44 13.49
N ILE A 107 -13.93 32.31 13.98
CA ILE A 107 -12.97 33.03 13.14
C ILE A 107 -12.04 32.03 12.43
N TRP A 108 -11.54 31.03 13.17
CA TRP A 108 -10.68 30.00 12.59
C TRP A 108 -11.41 29.17 11.53
N PHE A 109 -12.68 28.82 11.75
CA PHE A 109 -13.52 28.13 10.76
C PHE A 109 -13.73 28.96 9.48
N LEU A 110 -14.04 30.26 9.61
CA LEU A 110 -14.22 31.17 8.47
C LEU A 110 -12.91 31.37 7.68
N VAL A 111 -11.78 31.53 8.36
CA VAL A 111 -10.46 31.72 7.73
C VAL A 111 -9.96 30.42 7.09
N SER A 112 -10.14 29.27 7.76
CA SER A 112 -9.76 27.97 7.19
C SER A 112 -10.58 27.62 5.94
N ARG A 113 -11.88 27.95 5.93
CA ARG A 113 -12.75 27.80 4.75
C ARG A 113 -12.31 28.72 3.60
N SER A 114 -11.99 29.99 3.90
CA SER A 114 -11.52 30.94 2.88
C SER A 114 -10.16 30.56 2.28
N ARG A 115 -9.26 29.99 3.08
CA ARG A 115 -7.98 29.46 2.58
C ARG A 115 -8.19 28.28 1.63
N LYS A 116 -9.12 27.38 1.94
CA LYS A 116 -9.47 26.27 1.03
C LYS A 116 -10.08 26.76 -0.29
N ALA A 117 -10.88 27.83 -0.27
CA ALA A 117 -11.47 28.41 -1.48
C ALA A 117 -10.42 29.06 -2.41
N ARG A 118 -9.41 29.75 -1.84
CA ARG A 118 -8.32 30.36 -2.63
C ARG A 118 -7.36 29.35 -3.27
N VAL A 119 -7.21 28.15 -2.71
CA VAL A 119 -6.37 27.08 -3.30
C VAL A 119 -7.04 26.46 -4.54
N VAL A 120 -8.37 26.56 -4.66
CA VAL A 120 -9.15 25.99 -5.77
C VAL A 120 -9.28 26.96 -6.96
N GLN A 121 -9.06 28.26 -6.76
CA GLN A 121 -8.90 29.22 -7.86
C GLN A 121 -7.41 29.39 -8.16
N PRO A 122 -6.88 28.82 -9.26
CA PRO A 122 -5.60 29.27 -9.76
C PRO A 122 -5.78 30.74 -10.13
N ALA A 123 -4.87 31.59 -9.65
CA ALA A 123 -4.81 32.98 -10.03
C ALA A 123 -4.85 33.07 -11.56
N ALA A 124 -5.90 33.69 -12.09
CA ALA A 124 -6.02 34.08 -13.49
C ALA A 124 -4.94 35.11 -13.85
#